data_AF-A0AAW4PS73-F1
#
_entry.id   AF-A0AAW4PS73-F1
#
_cell.length_a   1.000
_cell.length_b   1.000
_cell.length_c   1.000
_cell.angle_alpha   90.00
_cell.angle_beta   90.00
_cell.angle_gamma   90.00
#
_symmetry.space_group_name_H-M   'P 1'
#
loop_
_entity.id
_entity.type
_entity.pdbx_description
1 polymer ?
#
loop_
_entity_poly.entity_id
_entity_poly.type
_entity_poly.pdbx_seq_one_letter_code
_entity_poly.pdbx_strand_id
1 'polypeptide(L)' 'MANRLHQVVDLLVAALVAGTSTFLWQLVVPPAVALWISTLFAAIYYFSRNPWGSPRGEQFNELIDDIYDRYLP' A
#
# COMPACT_ATOMS: atom_id res chain seq x y z
N MET A 1 -7.63 17.34 -5.47
CA MET A 1 -6.55 17.63 -4.50
C MET A 1 -6.74 16.64 -3.38
N ALA A 2 -5.95 15.55 -3.31
CA ALA A 2 -6.18 14.49 -2.34
C ALA A 2 -6.29 15.09 -0.92
N ASN A 3 -7.40 14.79 -0.24
CA ASN A 3 -7.64 15.20 1.13
C ASN A 3 -6.45 14.75 1.99
N ARG A 4 -5.88 15.64 2.82
CA ARG A 4 -4.70 15.30 3.66
C ARG A 4 -4.96 14.06 4.52
N LEU A 5 -6.22 13.85 4.91
CA LEU A 5 -6.65 12.66 5.65
C LEU A 5 -6.46 11.37 4.84
N HIS A 6 -6.76 11.38 3.53
CA HIS A 6 -6.57 10.22 2.66
C HIS A 6 -5.09 9.86 2.54
N GLN A 7 -4.21 10.86 2.43
CA GLN A 7 -2.75 10.64 2.41
C GLN A 7 -2.25 10.01 3.71
N VAL A 8 -2.79 10.44 4.86
CA VAL A 8 -2.45 9.83 6.14
C VAL A 8 -2.91 8.38 6.20
N VAL A 9 -4.11 8.07 5.73
CA VAL A 9 -4.60 6.69 5.70
C VAL A 9 -3.77 5.82 4.75
N ASP A 10 -3.42 6.33 3.57
CA ASP A 10 -2.53 5.60 2.65
C ASP A 10 -1.17 5.33 3.26
N LEU A 11 -0.61 6.30 4.00
CA LEU A 11 0.66 6.12 4.70
C LEU A 11 0.55 5.01 5.75
N LEU A 12 -0.56 4.96 6.50
CA LEU A 12 -0.81 3.92 7.50
C LEU A 12 -0.97 2.54 6.83
N VAL A 13 -1.69 2.46 5.71
CA VAL A 13 -1.84 1.20 4.98
C VAL A 13 -0.50 0.76 4.38
N ALA A 14 0.29 1.69 3.83
CA ALA A 14 1.64 1.39 3.34
C ALA A 14 2.57 0.87 4.44
N ALA A 15 2.52 1.46 5.64
CA ALA A 15 3.27 0.98 6.80
C ALA A 15 2.82 -0.42 7.24
N LEU A 16 1.51 -0.70 7.20
CA LEU A 16 0.96 -2.02 7.49
C LEU A 16 1.39 -3.07 6.45
N VAL A 17 1.39 -2.70 5.16
CA VAL A 17 1.92 -3.54 4.07
C VAL A 17 3.41 -3.80 4.28
N ALA A 18 4.21 -2.78 4.60
CA ALA A 18 5.64 -2.95 4.86
C ALA A 18 5.91 -3.89 6.04
N GLY A 19 5.23 -3.67 7.17
CA GLY A 19 5.41 -4.45 8.40
C GLY A 19 4.99 -5.92 8.22
N THR A 20 3.80 -6.15 7.68
CA THR A 20 3.29 -7.51 7.44
C THR A 20 4.13 -8.25 6.39
N SER A 21 4.50 -7.57 5.30
CA SER A 21 5.39 -8.15 4.29
C SER A 21 6.74 -8.51 4.88
N THR A 22 7.33 -7.65 5.72
CA THR A 22 8.64 -7.90 6.33
C THR A 22 8.57 -9.14 7.22
N PHE A 23 7.52 -9.24 8.04
CA PHE A 23 7.28 -10.38 8.92
C PHE A 23 7.07 -11.69 8.17
N LEU A 24 6.41 -11.65 7.00
CA LEU A 24 6.19 -12.84 6.19
C LEU A 24 7.44 -13.25 5.40
N TRP A 25 8.10 -12.29 4.75
CA TRP A 25 9.27 -12.57 3.90
C TRP A 25 10.48 -13.04 4.71
N GLN A 26 10.68 -12.54 5.94
CA GLN A 26 11.78 -13.03 6.79
C GLN A 26 11.68 -14.53 7.13
N LEU A 27 10.52 -15.18 6.92
CA LEU A 27 10.36 -16.62 7.11
C LEU A 27 10.99 -17.46 5.99
N VAL A 28 11.26 -16.85 4.83
CA VAL A 28 11.69 -17.56 3.62
C VAL A 28 12.95 -16.98 2.96
N VAL A 29 13.30 -15.72 3.24
CA VAL A 29 14.49 -15.06 2.69
C VAL A 29 15.31 -14.34 3.76
N PRO A 30 16.60 -14.03 3.51
CA PRO A 30 17.43 -13.30 4.45
C PRO A 30 16.83 -11.93 4.84
N PRO A 31 17.09 -11.41 6.07
CA PRO A 31 16.44 -10.20 6.58
C PRO A 31 16.59 -8.97 5.67
N ALA A 32 17.76 -8.78 5.08
CA ALA A 32 17.99 -7.69 4.13
C ALA A 32 17.06 -7.82 2.91
N VAL A 33 16.96 -9.01 2.32
CA VAL A 33 16.09 -9.24 1.15
C VAL A 33 14.62 -9.03 1.51
N ALA A 34 14.18 -9.52 2.68
CA ALA A 34 12.82 -9.31 3.18
C ALA A 34 12.46 -7.83 3.28
N LEU A 35 13.35 -7.01 3.84
CA LEU A 35 13.16 -5.56 3.96
C LEU A 35 13.04 -4.88 2.58
N TRP A 36 13.88 -5.26 1.62
CA TRP A 36 13.86 -4.67 0.28
C TRP A 36 12.55 -4.99 -0.46
N ILE A 37 12.11 -6.25 -0.45
CA ILE A 37 10.84 -6.66 -1.07
C ILE A 37 9.66 -5.93 -0.41
N SER A 38 9.66 -5.86 0.92
CA SER A 38 8.58 -5.24 1.68
C SER A 38 8.49 -3.73 1.45
N THR A 39 9.65 -3.08 1.33
CA THR A 39 9.73 -1.66 0.96
C THR A 39 9.19 -1.43 -0.45
N LEU A 40 9.52 -2.30 -1.40
CA LEU A 40 8.98 -2.25 -2.76
C LEU A 40 7.44 -2.38 -2.75
N PHE A 41 6.88 -3.34 -2.01
CA PHE A 41 5.43 -3.52 -1.93
C PHE A 41 4.71 -2.31 -1.32
N ALA A 42 5.26 -1.76 -0.23
CA ALA A 42 4.73 -0.55 0.38
C ALA A 42 4.78 0.65 -0.57
N ALA A 43 5.88 0.80 -1.33
CA ALA A 43 6.02 1.86 -2.31
C ALA A 43 5.03 1.72 -3.48
N ILE A 44 4.83 0.50 -4.01
CA ILE A 44 3.85 0.23 -5.07
C ILE A 44 2.45 0.65 -4.60
N TYR A 45 2.06 0.27 -3.39
CA TYR A 45 0.78 0.69 -2.82
C TYR A 45 0.71 2.21 -2.62
N TYR A 46 1.69 2.80 -1.94
CA TYR A 46 1.61 4.22 -1.55
C TYR A 46 1.58 5.17 -2.76
N PHE A 47 2.39 4.90 -3.79
CA PHE A 47 2.52 5.81 -4.93
C PHE A 47 1.51 5.56 -6.03
N SER A 48 1.11 4.31 -6.24
CA SER A 48 0.23 3.96 -7.36
C SER A 48 -1.16 3.52 -6.91
N ARG A 49 -1.29 2.97 -5.70
CA ARG A 49 -2.41 2.17 -5.20
C ARG A 49 -2.85 1.02 -6.14
N ASN A 50 -2.15 0.86 -7.27
CA ASN A 50 -2.37 -0.18 -8.26
C ASN A 50 -1.79 -1.49 -7.73
N PRO A 51 -2.62 -2.55 -7.60
CA PRO A 51 -2.14 -3.79 -7.10
C PRO A 51 -1.10 -4.46 -8.02
N TRP A 52 0.19 -4.21 -7.77
CA TRP A 52 1.33 -4.99 -8.25
C TRP A 52 1.37 -5.06 -9.79
N GLY A 53 0.99 -3.96 -10.45
CA GLY A 53 0.93 -3.87 -11.90
C GLY A 53 -0.34 -4.45 -12.54
N SER A 54 -1.41 -4.62 -11.76
CA SER A 54 -2.71 -5.05 -12.27
C SER A 54 -3.20 -4.16 -13.41
N PRO A 55 -3.76 -4.73 -14.50
CA PRO A 55 -4.37 -3.97 -15.58
C PRO A 55 -5.65 -3.24 -15.13
N ARG A 56 -6.14 -3.52 -13.91
CA ARG A 56 -7.34 -2.90 -13.31
C ARG A 56 -7.00 -1.85 -12.25
N GLY A 57 -5.78 -1.30 -12.25
CA GLY A 57 -5.32 -0.34 -11.25
C GLY A 57 -6.26 0.85 -11.02
N GLU A 58 -6.80 1.43 -12.11
CA GLU A 58 -7.76 2.53 -12.03
C GLU A 58 -9.01 2.17 -11.21
N GLN A 59 -9.58 0.98 -11.45
CA GLN A 59 -10.78 0.52 -10.73
C GLN A 59 -10.53 0.33 -9.23
N PHE A 60 -9.32 -0.10 -8.85
CA PHE A 60 -8.96 -0.20 -7.44
C PHE A 60 -8.79 1.17 -6.79
N ASN A 61 -8.22 2.13 -7.52
CA ASN A 61 -8.04 3.48 -7.02
C ASN A 61 -9.40 4.17 -6.81
N GLU A 62 -10.32 4.05 -7.77
CA GLU A 62 -11.69 4.53 -7.65
C GLU A 62 -12.41 3.91 -6.46
N LEU A 63 -12.31 2.59 -6.27
CA LEU A 63 -12.91 1.91 -5.13
C LEU A 63 -12.37 2.43 -3.79
N ILE A 64 -11.06 2.66 -3.70
CA ILE A 64 -10.43 3.18 -2.47
C ILE A 64 -10.88 4.62 -2.21
N ASP A 65 -10.93 5.46 -3.26
CA ASP A 65 -11.39 6.84 -3.15
C ASP A 65 -12.87 6.90 -2.71
N ASP A 66 -13.75 6.05 -3.29
CA ASP A 66 -15.16 5.94 -2.88
C ASP A 66 -15.32 5.55 -1.40
N ILE A 67 -14.48 4.63 -0.91
CA ILE A 67 -14.46 4.24 0.50
C ILE A 67 -14.00 5.41 1.37
N TYR A 68 -12.92 6.08 0.97
CA TYR A 68 -12.42 7.23 1.73
C TYR A 68 -13.45 8.35 1.77
N ASP A 69 -14.08 8.71 0.65
CA ASP A 69 -15.12 9.75 0.61
C ASP A 69 -16.32 9.41 1.51
N ARG A 70 -16.65 8.12 1.66
CA ARG A 70 -17.75 7.67 2.55
C ARG A 70 -17.40 7.76 4.04
N TYR A 71 -16.15 7.48 4.43
CA TYR A 71 -15.77 7.32 5.84
C TYR A 71 -14.84 8.42 6.38
N LEU A 72 -14.24 9.23 5.50
CA LEU A 72 -13.26 10.28 5.79
C LEU A 72 -13.70 11.63 5.16
N PRO A 73 -14.83 12.20 5.62
CA PRO A 73 -15.37 13.47 5.08
C PRO A 73 -14.44 14.67 5.29
#